data_AF-A0A4U7EZQ9-F1
#
_entry.id   AF-A0A4U7EZQ9-F1
#
_cell.length_a   1.000
_cell.length_b   1.000
_cell.length_c   1.000
_cell.angle_alpha   90.00
_cell.angle_beta   90.00
_cell.angle_gamma   90.00
#
_symmetry.space_group_name_H-M   'P 1'
#
loop_
_entity.id
_entity.type
_entity.pdbx_description
1 polymer ?
#
loop_
_entity_poly.entity_id
_entity_poly.type
_entity_poly.pdbx_seq_one_letter_code
_entity_poly.pdbx_strand_id
1 'polypeptide(L)'
;MAGLLATSLVTGIVAADPPRPGTEGNGLTENESATLWSRDADSYITQEEYRQRYGEDRSAVHQVANGTDITFKRPPATAATWTRNDFEDLDAGGPDTSVHPPHADLEDGVFIEDAHATIFAVQPSTRGHLESGETPLYIAPNGTMRGLVDYRVRVPNGSSSGNTTISWSLTEHEIEEVRLKKDGETIAERDGAHTPALDYQIEDDWSANLTLEAEISVRLKKTVRTDLGDRTDVDVTYRTETRNVSDSIAVEIYDLSAYPYYAEYPNGDAGVAIFQSRPWQGYTLTEDGEARVRGIWRFYT
;
A
#
# COMPACT_ATOMS: atom_id res chain seq x y z
N MET A 1 19.41 -39.91 9.95
CA MET A 1 19.52 -38.56 10.55
C MET A 1 19.72 -37.58 9.40
N ALA A 2 18.64 -36.92 8.97
CA ALA A 2 18.69 -35.88 7.96
C ALA A 2 18.47 -34.55 8.69
N GLY A 3 19.48 -33.68 8.66
CA GLY A 3 19.45 -32.38 9.31
C GLY A 3 18.62 -31.39 8.51
N LEU A 4 17.64 -30.79 9.19
CA LEU A 4 16.83 -29.70 8.70
C LEU A 4 17.69 -28.42 8.71
N LEU A 5 18.00 -27.85 7.54
CA LEU A 5 18.58 -26.51 7.43
C LEU A 5 17.42 -25.51 7.35
N ALA A 6 17.08 -24.93 8.50
CA ALA A 6 16.22 -23.76 8.56
C ALA A 6 17.07 -22.53 8.20
N THR A 7 16.94 -22.05 6.96
CA THR A 7 17.50 -20.74 6.57
C THR A 7 16.55 -19.65 7.05
N SER A 8 16.93 -18.99 8.15
CA SER A 8 16.34 -17.74 8.60
C SER A 8 16.60 -16.66 7.54
N LEU A 9 15.53 -16.15 6.93
CA LEU A 9 15.57 -14.92 6.13
C LEU A 9 15.82 -13.74 7.07
N VAL A 10 17.05 -13.25 7.09
CA VAL A 10 17.36 -11.93 7.64
C VAL A 10 16.93 -10.92 6.59
N THR A 11 15.78 -10.28 6.76
CA THR A 11 15.41 -9.09 6.01
C THR A 11 16.32 -7.95 6.47
N GLY A 12 17.47 -7.79 5.80
CA GLY A 12 18.33 -6.64 5.98
C GLY A 12 17.61 -5.39 5.47
N ILE A 13 17.48 -4.38 6.33
CA ILE A 13 17.01 -3.05 5.96
C ILE A 13 18.07 -2.48 5.01
N VAL A 14 17.76 -2.39 3.72
CA VAL A 14 18.55 -1.59 2.79
C VAL A 14 18.26 -0.14 3.15
N ALA A 15 19.11 0.48 3.96
CA ALA A 15 19.08 1.93 4.13
C ALA A 15 19.65 2.54 2.85
N ALA A 16 18.77 2.89 1.91
CA ALA A 16 19.13 3.86 0.88
C ALA A 16 19.24 5.23 1.56
N ASP A 17 20.26 6.01 1.23
CA ASP A 17 20.33 7.41 1.69
C ASP A 17 19.08 8.13 1.18
N PRO A 18 18.37 8.88 2.05
CA PRO A 18 17.17 9.58 1.63
C PRO A 18 17.50 10.58 0.52
N PRO A 19 16.57 10.81 -0.42
CA PRO A 19 16.74 11.85 -1.42
C PRO A 19 16.83 13.22 -0.74
N ARG A 20 17.46 14.16 -1.45
CA ARG A 20 17.60 15.51 -0.95
C ARG A 20 16.22 16.19 -0.89
N PRO A 21 15.84 16.80 0.25
CA PRO A 21 14.57 17.49 0.39
C PRO A 21 14.27 18.47 -0.75
N GLY A 22 13.07 18.36 -1.32
CA GLY A 22 12.58 19.21 -2.41
C GLY A 22 13.01 18.78 -3.81
N THR A 23 13.59 17.59 -3.97
CA THR A 23 14.00 17.04 -5.28
C THR A 23 13.18 15.84 -5.75
N GLU A 24 12.24 15.39 -4.92
CA GLU A 24 11.65 14.05 -5.05
C GLU A 24 10.50 13.94 -6.05
N GLY A 25 9.99 15.05 -6.61
CA GLY A 25 8.85 15.02 -7.54
C GLY A 25 7.51 14.60 -6.93
N ASN A 26 7.50 14.10 -5.69
CA ASN A 26 6.37 13.59 -4.89
C ASN A 26 5.33 14.64 -4.45
N GLY A 27 5.38 15.87 -4.98
CA GLY A 27 4.47 16.96 -4.65
C GLY A 27 4.61 17.58 -3.25
N LEU A 28 5.70 17.29 -2.51
CA LEU A 28 6.00 17.90 -1.21
C LEU A 28 6.90 19.13 -1.34
N THR A 29 6.77 20.05 -0.38
CA THR A 29 7.71 21.16 -0.24
C THR A 29 9.04 20.69 0.38
N GLU A 30 10.13 21.46 0.22
CA GLU A 30 11.43 21.16 0.86
C GLU A 30 11.28 20.91 2.37
N ASN A 31 10.49 21.71 3.07
CA ASN A 31 10.29 21.57 4.52
C ASN A 31 9.53 20.29 4.88
N GLU A 32 8.59 19.87 4.05
CA GLU A 32 7.85 18.64 4.24
C GLU A 32 8.74 17.42 3.97
N SER A 33 9.45 17.41 2.83
CA SER A 33 10.42 16.37 2.48
C SER A 33 11.51 16.22 3.55
N ALA A 34 12.00 17.32 4.11
CA ALA A 34 12.99 17.31 5.17
C ALA A 34 12.51 16.65 6.47
N THR A 35 11.21 16.40 6.62
CA THR A 35 10.66 15.78 7.83
C THR A 35 10.26 14.32 7.63
N LEU A 36 10.52 13.75 6.46
CA LEU A 36 10.43 12.32 6.17
C LEU A 36 11.79 11.71 6.52
N TRP A 37 11.90 10.40 6.76
CA TRP A 37 13.18 9.71 7.07
C TRP A 37 13.63 9.74 8.52
N SER A 38 12.71 9.59 9.47
CA SER A 38 13.15 9.29 10.83
C SER A 38 13.83 7.91 10.88
N ARG A 39 14.83 7.73 11.74
CA ARG A 39 15.61 6.49 11.93
C ARG A 39 16.61 6.18 10.81
N ASP A 40 16.82 7.08 9.87
CA ASP A 40 17.94 6.99 8.94
C ASP A 40 19.28 7.25 9.67
N ALA A 41 20.38 7.10 8.94
CA ALA A 41 21.70 7.39 9.49
C ALA A 41 22.00 8.89 9.38
N ASP A 42 21.81 9.64 10.47
CA ASP A 42 22.13 11.07 10.53
C ASP A 42 23.64 11.32 10.32
N SER A 43 24.02 11.78 9.13
CA SER A 43 25.37 12.28 8.84
C SER A 43 25.35 13.81 8.84
N TYR A 44 25.42 14.38 10.04
CA TYR A 44 25.37 15.83 10.21
C TYR A 44 26.48 16.53 9.42
N ILE A 45 26.07 17.40 8.49
CA ILE A 45 26.95 18.38 7.84
C ILE A 45 26.56 19.80 8.23
N THR A 46 27.53 20.69 8.32
CA THR A 46 27.31 22.11 8.62
C THR A 46 26.64 22.84 7.44
N GLN A 47 26.07 24.03 7.70
CA GLN A 47 25.48 24.86 6.64
C GLN A 47 26.51 25.28 5.59
N GLU A 48 27.76 25.53 6.00
CA GLU A 48 28.85 25.90 5.12
C GLU A 48 29.23 24.75 4.17
N GLU A 49 29.35 23.52 4.71
CA GLU A 49 29.61 22.32 3.91
C GLU A 49 28.46 22.00 2.95
N TYR A 50 27.21 22.16 3.40
CA TYR A 50 26.05 21.98 2.52
C TYR A 50 26.08 22.96 1.35
N ARG A 51 26.33 24.25 1.61
CA ARG A 51 26.43 25.26 0.56
C ARG A 51 27.58 25.00 -0.40
N GLN A 52 28.72 24.52 0.09
CA GLN A 52 29.84 24.11 -0.78
C GLN A 52 29.47 22.94 -1.69
N ARG A 53 28.66 22.00 -1.19
CA ARG A 53 28.27 20.79 -1.94
C ARG A 53 27.15 21.05 -2.94
N TYR A 54 26.14 21.83 -2.56
CA TYR A 54 24.89 21.98 -3.33
C TYR A 54 24.66 23.39 -3.89
N GLY A 55 25.48 24.37 -3.50
CA GLY A 55 25.39 25.74 -4.02
C GLY A 55 24.23 26.57 -3.48
N GLU A 56 23.50 26.07 -2.48
CA GLU A 56 22.30 26.71 -1.92
C GLU A 56 22.29 26.67 -0.39
N ASP A 57 21.44 27.49 0.22
CA ASP A 57 21.23 27.49 1.67
C ASP A 57 20.03 26.63 2.06
N ARG A 58 20.12 25.87 3.16
CA ARG A 58 19.01 25.04 3.66
C ARG A 58 18.01 25.85 4.47
N SER A 59 16.75 25.41 4.45
CA SER A 59 15.76 25.87 5.40
C SER A 59 16.14 25.54 6.86
N ALA A 60 15.56 26.27 7.81
CA ALA A 60 15.80 26.01 9.24
C ALA A 60 15.30 24.61 9.68
N VAL A 61 14.19 24.12 9.09
CA VAL A 61 13.65 22.79 9.39
C VAL A 61 14.61 21.72 8.89
N HIS A 62 15.12 21.87 7.67
CA HIS A 62 16.10 20.96 7.08
C HIS A 62 17.41 20.93 7.88
N GLN A 63 17.86 22.05 8.46
CA GLN A 63 19.03 22.05 9.34
C GLN A 63 18.81 21.24 10.63
N VAL A 64 17.60 21.25 11.19
CA VAL A 64 17.25 20.45 12.36
C VAL A 64 17.19 18.96 11.98
N ALA A 65 16.46 18.64 10.91
CA ALA A 65 16.32 17.26 10.42
C ALA A 65 17.67 16.59 10.11
N ASN A 66 18.62 17.36 9.57
CA ASN A 66 19.97 16.87 9.25
C ASN A 66 20.80 16.37 10.46
N GLY A 67 20.38 16.68 11.69
CA GLY A 67 21.09 16.24 12.89
C GLY A 67 20.26 15.43 13.87
N THR A 68 18.96 15.25 13.62
CA THR A 68 18.07 14.50 14.50
C THR A 68 16.72 14.24 13.83
N ASP A 69 16.14 13.08 14.17
CA ASP A 69 14.74 12.75 13.91
C ASP A 69 13.76 13.83 14.43
N ILE A 70 12.74 14.13 13.62
CA ILE A 70 11.66 15.04 13.98
C ILE A 70 10.45 14.26 14.51
N THR A 71 10.07 14.54 15.75
CA THR A 71 8.85 13.95 16.35
C THR A 71 7.60 14.78 16.06
N PHE A 72 6.47 14.11 15.84
CA PHE A 72 5.16 14.73 15.67
C PHE A 72 4.19 14.40 16.81
N LYS A 73 3.18 15.26 16.99
CA LYS A 73 2.10 15.09 17.98
C LYS A 73 0.92 14.25 17.47
N ARG A 74 0.84 14.05 16.16
CA ARG A 74 -0.15 13.25 15.44
C ARG A 74 0.57 12.64 14.22
N PRO A 75 0.07 11.55 13.63
CA PRO A 75 0.61 11.06 12.37
C PRO A 75 0.70 12.21 11.35
N PRO A 76 1.88 12.51 10.80
CA PRO A 76 2.05 13.64 9.90
C PRO A 76 1.37 13.35 8.56
N ALA A 77 0.67 14.36 8.03
CA ALA A 77 -0.02 14.24 6.74
C ALA A 77 0.97 14.05 5.58
N THR A 78 2.23 14.47 5.75
CA THR A 78 3.28 14.44 4.73
C THR A 78 3.50 13.05 4.14
N ALA A 79 3.56 12.01 4.98
CA ALA A 79 3.69 10.64 4.51
C ALA A 79 2.47 10.21 3.68
N ALA A 80 1.27 10.60 4.11
CA ALA A 80 0.04 10.30 3.37
C ALA A 80 -0.02 11.02 2.01
N THR A 81 0.42 12.28 1.95
CA THR A 81 0.52 13.06 0.72
C THR A 81 1.50 12.43 -0.26
N TRP A 82 2.70 12.04 0.20
CA TRP A 82 3.67 11.33 -0.64
C TRP A 82 3.02 10.10 -1.26
N THR A 83 2.54 9.16 -0.42
CA THR A 83 1.95 7.90 -0.90
C THR A 83 0.80 8.15 -1.87
N ARG A 84 -0.04 9.16 -1.65
CA ARG A 84 -1.14 9.48 -2.57
C ARG A 84 -0.60 9.93 -3.93
N ASN A 85 0.40 10.81 -3.95
CA ASN A 85 0.93 11.35 -5.19
C ASN A 85 1.73 10.28 -5.96
N ASP A 86 2.54 9.48 -5.28
CA ASP A 86 3.22 8.32 -5.89
C ASP A 86 2.23 7.31 -6.46
N PHE A 87 1.06 7.15 -5.84
CA PHE A 87 -0.01 6.31 -6.37
C PHE A 87 -0.63 6.86 -7.64
N GLU A 88 -0.72 8.19 -7.78
CA GLU A 88 -1.23 8.84 -8.98
C GLU A 88 -0.24 8.73 -10.16
N ASP A 89 1.05 8.59 -9.86
CA ASP A 89 2.13 8.40 -10.84
C ASP A 89 2.32 6.92 -11.28
N LEU A 90 1.57 5.98 -10.68
CA LEU A 90 1.62 4.56 -11.07
C LEU A 90 0.92 4.32 -12.41
N ASP A 91 1.73 3.99 -13.41
CA ASP A 91 1.26 3.46 -14.67
C ASP A 91 1.30 1.93 -14.65
N ALA A 92 0.14 1.32 -14.84
CA ALA A 92 0.04 -0.11 -15.10
C ALA A 92 0.52 -0.44 -16.51
N GLY A 93 0.77 -1.72 -16.73
CA GLY A 93 1.10 -2.28 -18.01
C GLY A 93 -0.07 -2.30 -18.98
N GLY A 94 0.00 -3.20 -19.95
CA GLY A 94 -0.99 -3.37 -21.00
C GLY A 94 -1.15 -4.84 -21.34
N PRO A 95 -1.85 -5.18 -22.44
CA PRO A 95 -2.12 -6.57 -22.75
C PRO A 95 -0.86 -7.44 -22.96
N ASP A 96 0.30 -6.85 -23.22
CA ASP A 96 1.55 -7.60 -23.46
C ASP A 96 2.56 -7.49 -22.31
N THR A 97 2.29 -6.69 -21.27
CA THR A 97 3.24 -6.38 -20.18
C THR A 97 2.50 -6.27 -18.86
N SER A 98 2.97 -7.00 -17.84
CA SER A 98 2.54 -6.83 -16.44
C SER A 98 3.59 -6.06 -15.66
N VAL A 99 3.19 -5.02 -14.94
CA VAL A 99 4.01 -4.21 -14.04
C VAL A 99 3.66 -4.58 -12.61
N HIS A 100 4.63 -5.13 -11.88
CA HIS A 100 4.42 -5.61 -10.52
C HIS A 100 5.63 -5.31 -9.62
N PRO A 101 5.44 -5.11 -8.31
CA PRO A 101 6.56 -5.02 -7.39
C PRO A 101 7.27 -6.39 -7.24
N PRO A 102 8.54 -6.42 -6.81
CA PRO A 102 9.30 -7.68 -6.69
C PRO A 102 8.73 -8.72 -5.73
N HIS A 103 7.83 -8.30 -4.83
CA HIS A 103 7.20 -9.15 -3.82
C HIS A 103 5.75 -9.53 -4.17
N ALA A 104 5.24 -9.15 -5.35
CA ALA A 104 3.90 -9.53 -5.76
C ALA A 104 3.79 -11.05 -5.92
N ASP A 105 2.70 -11.61 -5.42
CA ASP A 105 2.31 -12.99 -5.68
C ASP A 105 1.64 -13.07 -7.05
N LEU A 106 2.35 -13.67 -8.01
CA LEU A 106 1.90 -13.77 -9.40
C LEU A 106 1.17 -15.09 -9.65
N GLU A 107 0.09 -15.01 -10.42
CA GLU A 107 -0.67 -16.17 -10.88
C GLU A 107 -0.72 -16.27 -12.41
N ASP A 108 -0.55 -17.50 -12.89
CA ASP A 108 -0.66 -17.82 -14.31
C ASP A 108 -1.92 -18.63 -14.64
N GLY A 109 -2.42 -18.38 -15.83
CA GLY A 109 -3.54 -19.04 -16.48
C GLY A 109 -3.16 -19.64 -17.85
N VAL A 110 -4.17 -19.93 -18.66
CA VAL A 110 -3.98 -20.41 -20.03
C VAL A 110 -3.66 -19.24 -20.97
N PHE A 111 -4.45 -18.17 -20.89
CA PHE A 111 -4.38 -16.92 -21.65
C PHE A 111 -4.01 -15.71 -20.79
N ILE A 112 -3.93 -15.87 -19.47
CA ILE A 112 -3.51 -14.84 -18.52
C ILE A 112 -2.14 -15.24 -17.97
N GLU A 113 -1.21 -14.29 -17.85
CA GLU A 113 0.13 -14.47 -17.26
C GLU A 113 0.46 -13.32 -16.33
N ASP A 114 1.32 -13.58 -15.34
CA ASP A 114 1.85 -12.59 -14.40
C ASP A 114 0.74 -11.76 -13.74
N ALA A 115 -0.43 -12.37 -13.50
CA ALA A 115 -1.57 -11.68 -12.94
C ALA A 115 -1.40 -11.52 -11.43
N HIS A 116 -1.68 -10.33 -10.92
CA HIS A 116 -1.61 -10.06 -9.49
C HIS A 116 -2.58 -8.95 -9.09
N ALA A 117 -2.93 -8.97 -7.81
CA ALA A 117 -3.39 -7.79 -7.09
C ALA A 117 -2.37 -7.56 -5.97
N THR A 118 -1.95 -6.32 -5.75
CA THR A 118 -1.00 -5.99 -4.69
C THR A 118 -1.48 -4.75 -3.95
N ILE A 119 -1.48 -4.82 -2.62
CA ILE A 119 -1.84 -3.70 -1.76
C ILE A 119 -0.72 -2.67 -1.84
N PHE A 120 -1.04 -1.49 -2.35
CA PHE A 120 -0.12 -0.37 -2.40
C PHE A 120 -0.07 0.36 -1.05
N ALA A 121 -1.24 0.68 -0.49
CA ALA A 121 -1.34 1.35 0.80
C ALA A 121 -2.72 1.18 1.43
N VAL A 122 -2.75 1.18 2.77
CA VAL A 122 -3.97 1.39 3.55
C VAL A 122 -3.78 2.68 4.32
N GLN A 123 -4.70 3.64 4.16
CA GLN A 123 -4.57 4.98 4.73
C GLN A 123 -5.88 5.47 5.37
N PRO A 124 -5.80 6.23 6.47
CA PRO A 124 -4.60 6.54 7.23
C PRO A 124 -4.11 5.32 8.01
N SER A 125 -2.79 5.16 8.12
CA SER A 125 -2.19 4.08 8.89
C SER A 125 -0.96 4.53 9.67
N THR A 126 -0.58 3.76 10.67
CA THR A 126 0.60 4.01 11.50
C THR A 126 1.19 2.69 11.95
N ARG A 127 2.48 2.48 11.71
CA ARG A 127 3.19 1.31 12.23
C ARG A 127 3.60 1.58 13.68
N GLY A 128 3.07 0.80 14.60
CA GLY A 128 3.50 0.82 16.00
C GLY A 128 4.89 0.21 16.13
N HIS A 129 5.69 0.71 17.07
CA HIS A 129 6.92 0.06 17.50
C HIS A 129 6.81 -0.15 19.01
N LEU A 130 6.21 -1.28 19.42
CA LEU A 130 5.84 -1.50 20.82
C LEU A 130 6.99 -2.12 21.61
N GLU A 131 7.39 -3.31 21.20
CA GLU A 131 8.52 -4.05 21.75
C GLU A 131 9.39 -4.60 20.62
N SER A 132 10.53 -5.22 20.94
CA SER A 132 11.40 -5.81 19.94
C SER A 132 10.65 -6.90 19.16
N GLY A 133 10.41 -6.65 17.87
CA GLY A 133 9.67 -7.58 16.99
C GLY A 133 8.16 -7.35 16.92
N GLU A 134 7.59 -6.46 17.74
CA GLU A 134 6.16 -6.15 17.73
C GLU A 134 5.90 -4.82 17.01
N THR A 135 5.52 -4.92 15.73
CA THR A 135 5.25 -3.75 14.88
C THR A 135 3.90 -3.82 14.16
N PRO A 136 2.77 -3.72 14.89
CA PRO A 136 1.43 -3.78 14.28
C PRO A 136 1.19 -2.59 13.35
N LEU A 137 0.41 -2.83 12.29
CA LEU A 137 -0.08 -1.77 11.42
C LEU A 137 -1.45 -1.30 11.92
N TYR A 138 -1.50 -0.14 12.55
CA TYR A 138 -2.74 0.49 12.95
C TYR A 138 -3.39 1.19 11.77
N ILE A 139 -4.70 1.03 11.61
CA ILE A 139 -5.50 1.76 10.63
C ILE A 139 -6.68 2.44 11.32
N ALA A 140 -7.16 3.56 10.76
CA ALA A 140 -8.39 4.16 11.27
C ALA A 140 -9.63 3.30 10.89
N PRO A 141 -10.74 3.40 11.65
CA PRO A 141 -12.01 2.78 11.29
C PRO A 141 -12.53 3.17 9.90
N ASN A 142 -12.23 4.41 9.48
CA ASN A 142 -12.57 4.94 8.18
C ASN A 142 -11.29 5.26 7.40
N GLY A 143 -11.19 4.78 6.18
CA GLY A 143 -10.01 5.00 5.34
C GLY A 143 -10.19 4.54 3.91
N THR A 144 -9.08 4.48 3.19
CA THR A 144 -9.01 4.05 1.79
C THR A 144 -7.90 3.01 1.66
N MET A 145 -8.20 1.88 1.00
CA MET A 145 -7.20 0.95 0.50
C MET A 145 -6.91 1.26 -0.97
N ARG A 146 -5.64 1.28 -1.33
CA ARG A 146 -5.14 1.47 -2.69
C ARG A 146 -4.41 0.22 -3.13
N GLY A 147 -4.60 -0.19 -4.36
CA GLY A 147 -3.96 -1.37 -4.93
C GLY A 147 -3.42 -1.15 -6.33
N LEU A 148 -2.58 -2.09 -6.77
CA LEU A 148 -2.17 -2.26 -8.15
C LEU A 148 -2.62 -3.65 -8.60
N VAL A 149 -3.41 -3.68 -9.67
CA VAL A 149 -3.85 -4.91 -10.34
C VAL A 149 -3.28 -4.86 -11.74
N ASP A 150 -2.50 -5.87 -12.12
CA ASP A 150 -1.95 -5.95 -13.47
C ASP A 150 -1.75 -7.39 -13.92
N TYR A 151 -1.68 -7.57 -15.24
CA TYR A 151 -1.56 -8.87 -15.90
C TYR A 151 -1.15 -8.68 -17.36
N ARG A 152 -0.63 -9.73 -17.98
CA ARG A 152 -0.47 -9.79 -19.43
C ARG A 152 -1.24 -10.94 -20.05
N VAL A 153 -1.58 -10.79 -21.33
CA VAL A 153 -2.37 -11.73 -22.11
C VAL A 153 -1.44 -12.61 -22.95
N ARG A 154 -1.49 -13.92 -22.68
CA ARG A 154 -0.82 -14.92 -23.51
C ARG A 154 -1.70 -15.30 -24.71
N VAL A 155 -1.49 -14.65 -25.85
CA VAL A 155 -2.13 -15.05 -27.12
C VAL A 155 -1.40 -16.26 -27.73
N PRO A 156 -2.06 -17.42 -27.93
CA PRO A 156 -1.39 -18.59 -28.49
C PRO A 156 -0.88 -18.34 -29.91
N ASN A 157 0.28 -18.92 -30.22
CA ASN A 157 0.81 -18.91 -31.59
C ASN A 157 -0.18 -19.56 -32.55
N GLY A 158 -0.33 -18.94 -33.73
CA GLY A 158 -1.03 -19.56 -34.85
C GLY A 158 -0.28 -20.80 -35.34
N SER A 159 -0.98 -21.68 -36.05
CA SER A 159 -0.38 -22.89 -36.62
C SER A 159 -1.01 -23.21 -37.97
N SER A 160 -0.20 -23.61 -38.94
CA SER A 160 -0.67 -24.12 -40.23
C SER A 160 -0.22 -25.57 -40.40
N SER A 161 -1.16 -26.45 -40.76
CA SER A 161 -0.87 -27.85 -41.05
C SER A 161 -1.77 -28.36 -42.18
N GLY A 162 -1.15 -28.87 -43.25
CA GLY A 162 -1.85 -29.28 -44.46
C GLY A 162 -2.65 -28.12 -45.05
N ASN A 163 -3.96 -28.29 -45.14
CA ASN A 163 -4.89 -27.28 -45.63
C ASN A 163 -5.55 -26.45 -44.51
N THR A 164 -5.14 -26.62 -43.26
CA THR A 164 -5.76 -25.94 -42.12
C THR A 164 -4.81 -24.89 -41.55
N THR A 165 -5.31 -23.67 -41.30
CA THR A 165 -4.61 -22.59 -40.61
C THR A 165 -5.43 -22.12 -39.41
N ILE A 166 -4.81 -22.13 -38.22
CA ILE A 166 -5.38 -21.64 -36.97
C ILE A 166 -4.72 -20.31 -36.63
N SER A 167 -5.51 -19.28 -36.39
CA SER A 167 -5.05 -18.00 -35.85
C SER A 167 -5.83 -17.59 -34.61
N TRP A 168 -5.16 -16.85 -33.74
CA TRP A 168 -5.73 -16.29 -32.52
C TRP A 168 -5.59 -14.78 -32.53
N SER A 169 -6.56 -14.09 -31.95
CA SER A 169 -6.51 -12.65 -31.74
C SER A 169 -7.21 -12.29 -30.43
N LEU A 170 -6.59 -11.41 -29.64
CA LEU A 170 -7.24 -10.79 -28.48
C LEU A 170 -8.45 -9.99 -28.95
N THR A 171 -9.59 -10.18 -28.28
CA THR A 171 -10.82 -9.43 -28.58
C THR A 171 -11.25 -8.52 -27.44
N GLU A 172 -11.04 -8.95 -26.21
CA GLU A 172 -11.47 -8.22 -25.01
C GLU A 172 -10.58 -8.69 -23.85
N HIS A 173 -10.21 -7.75 -22.99
CA HIS A 173 -9.60 -8.02 -21.71
C HIS A 173 -9.94 -6.89 -20.76
N GLU A 174 -10.24 -7.22 -19.52
CA GLU A 174 -10.57 -6.25 -18.49
C GLU A 174 -10.32 -6.82 -17.10
N ILE A 175 -10.21 -5.91 -16.14
CA ILE A 175 -10.45 -6.24 -14.73
C ILE A 175 -11.96 -6.05 -14.59
N GLU A 176 -12.70 -7.11 -14.27
CA GLU A 176 -14.15 -7.04 -14.16
C GLU A 176 -14.53 -6.29 -12.88
N GLU A 177 -13.91 -6.66 -11.76
CA GLU A 177 -14.26 -6.13 -10.44
C GLU A 177 -13.08 -6.18 -9.47
N VAL A 178 -13.07 -5.23 -8.53
CA VAL A 178 -12.15 -5.23 -7.38
C VAL A 178 -12.95 -5.15 -6.09
N ARG A 179 -12.62 -6.05 -5.15
CA ARG A 179 -13.27 -6.21 -3.85
C ARG A 179 -12.26 -6.01 -2.73
N LEU A 180 -12.66 -5.29 -1.71
CA LEU A 180 -11.97 -5.23 -0.42
C LEU A 180 -12.73 -6.10 0.57
N LYS A 181 -12.05 -7.08 1.16
CA LYS A 181 -12.60 -8.00 2.14
C LYS A 181 -11.97 -7.79 3.51
N LYS A 182 -12.77 -7.93 4.57
CA LYS A 182 -12.32 -8.06 5.96
C LYS A 182 -12.61 -9.48 6.41
N ASP A 183 -11.57 -10.22 6.77
CA ASP A 183 -11.69 -11.60 7.28
C ASP A 183 -12.50 -12.53 6.34
N GLY A 184 -12.45 -12.26 5.03
CA GLY A 184 -13.16 -13.00 3.98
C GLY A 184 -14.53 -12.42 3.57
N GLU A 185 -15.08 -11.45 4.30
CA GLU A 185 -16.34 -10.76 3.97
C GLU A 185 -16.08 -9.48 3.16
N THR A 186 -16.75 -9.31 2.01
CA THR A 186 -16.65 -8.10 1.21
C THR A 186 -17.25 -6.90 1.95
N ILE A 187 -16.43 -5.87 2.19
CA ILE A 187 -16.82 -4.62 2.85
C ILE A 187 -16.86 -3.42 1.89
N ALA A 188 -16.19 -3.53 0.74
CA ALA A 188 -16.28 -2.55 -0.34
C ALA A 188 -16.01 -3.21 -1.69
N GLU A 189 -16.59 -2.66 -2.75
CA GLU A 189 -16.53 -3.18 -4.12
C GLU A 189 -16.61 -2.02 -5.11
N ARG A 190 -15.89 -2.13 -6.23
CA ARG A 190 -15.95 -1.18 -7.35
C ARG A 190 -15.66 -1.91 -8.67
N ASP A 191 -16.09 -1.27 -9.76
CA ASP A 191 -15.70 -1.65 -11.12
C ASP A 191 -14.17 -1.78 -11.24
N GLY A 192 -13.73 -2.69 -12.10
CA GLY A 192 -12.31 -2.97 -12.26
C GLY A 192 -11.50 -1.80 -12.84
N ALA A 193 -10.32 -1.61 -12.25
CA ALA A 193 -9.31 -0.66 -12.68
C ALA A 193 -7.94 -1.21 -12.29
N HIS A 194 -6.88 -0.79 -12.99
CA HIS A 194 -5.52 -1.20 -12.65
C HIS A 194 -5.02 -0.57 -11.33
N THR A 195 -5.49 0.64 -11.00
CA THR A 195 -5.12 1.37 -9.78
C THR A 195 -6.35 1.62 -8.89
N PRO A 196 -6.99 0.56 -8.36
CA PRO A 196 -8.22 0.70 -7.59
C PRO A 196 -7.96 1.43 -6.26
N ALA A 197 -8.94 2.26 -5.88
CA ALA A 197 -9.01 2.89 -4.57
C ALA A 197 -10.39 2.63 -3.96
N LEU A 198 -10.42 1.88 -2.84
CA LEU A 198 -11.64 1.47 -2.16
C LEU A 198 -11.71 2.11 -0.78
N ASP A 199 -12.71 2.96 -0.58
CA ASP A 199 -13.03 3.51 0.74
C ASP A 199 -13.71 2.43 1.59
N TYR A 200 -13.34 2.37 2.86
CA TYR A 200 -13.90 1.43 3.84
C TYR A 200 -14.35 2.15 5.11
N GLN A 201 -15.30 1.51 5.78
CA GLN A 201 -15.75 1.84 7.12
C GLN A 201 -15.88 0.53 7.91
N ILE A 202 -15.15 0.43 9.01
CA ILE A 202 -15.11 -0.75 9.89
C ILE A 202 -15.53 -0.28 11.29
N GLU A 203 -16.53 -0.93 11.88
CA GLU A 203 -17.10 -0.50 13.16
C GLU A 203 -16.42 -1.13 14.38
N ASP A 204 -15.62 -2.19 14.19
CA ASP A 204 -15.01 -2.92 15.28
C ASP A 204 -13.56 -2.48 15.57
N ASP A 205 -13.11 -2.64 16.82
CA ASP A 205 -11.82 -2.17 17.32
C ASP A 205 -10.79 -3.30 17.55
N TRP A 206 -10.61 -4.24 16.62
CA TRP A 206 -9.74 -5.42 16.81
C TRP A 206 -8.80 -5.68 15.63
N SER A 207 -8.03 -6.76 15.73
CA SER A 207 -7.17 -7.28 14.68
C SER A 207 -8.01 -7.78 13.50
N ALA A 208 -7.65 -7.44 12.27
CA ALA A 208 -8.31 -7.97 11.09
C ALA A 208 -7.31 -8.30 9.98
N ASN A 209 -7.73 -9.16 9.05
CA ASN A 209 -7.03 -9.36 7.80
C ASN A 209 -7.81 -8.68 6.67
N LEU A 210 -7.20 -7.65 6.08
CA LEU A 210 -7.78 -6.99 4.90
C LEU A 210 -7.22 -7.64 3.64
N THR A 211 -8.10 -8.00 2.71
CA THR A 211 -7.74 -8.64 1.44
C THR A 211 -8.24 -7.80 0.27
N LEU A 212 -7.34 -7.41 -0.62
CA LEU A 212 -7.66 -6.87 -1.93
C LEU A 212 -7.80 -8.04 -2.90
N GLU A 213 -8.95 -8.20 -3.53
CA GLU A 213 -9.20 -9.23 -4.55
C GLU A 213 -9.64 -8.58 -5.85
N ALA A 214 -9.13 -9.07 -6.98
CA ALA A 214 -9.53 -8.63 -8.31
C ALA A 214 -9.87 -9.82 -9.21
N GLU A 215 -10.90 -9.65 -10.03
CA GLU A 215 -11.30 -10.61 -11.05
C GLU A 215 -10.88 -10.10 -12.44
N ILE A 216 -10.06 -10.88 -13.15
CA ILE A 216 -9.51 -10.56 -14.47
C ILE A 216 -10.17 -11.46 -15.49
N SER A 217 -10.55 -10.90 -16.64
CA SER A 217 -11.22 -11.63 -17.72
C SER A 217 -10.56 -11.34 -19.06
N VAL A 218 -10.29 -12.39 -19.81
CA VAL A 218 -9.66 -12.32 -21.14
C VAL A 218 -10.45 -13.15 -22.12
N ARG A 219 -10.73 -12.57 -23.28
CA ARG A 219 -11.42 -13.24 -24.39
C ARG A 219 -10.59 -13.21 -25.66
N LEU A 220 -10.28 -14.39 -26.18
CA LEU A 220 -9.62 -14.58 -27.46
C LEU A 220 -10.58 -15.11 -28.51
N LYS A 221 -10.40 -14.65 -29.75
CA LYS A 221 -11.03 -15.22 -30.95
C LYS A 221 -10.08 -16.20 -31.62
N LYS A 222 -10.53 -17.44 -31.76
CA LYS A 222 -9.88 -18.49 -32.56
C LYS A 222 -10.54 -18.55 -33.93
N THR A 223 -9.74 -18.43 -34.98
CA THR A 223 -10.19 -18.61 -36.37
C THR A 223 -9.50 -19.84 -36.96
N VAL A 224 -10.28 -20.80 -37.46
CA VAL A 224 -9.77 -21.98 -38.17
C VAL A 224 -10.18 -21.86 -39.62
N ARG A 225 -9.20 -21.70 -40.51
CA ARG A 225 -9.40 -21.67 -41.96
C ARG A 225 -9.01 -23.02 -42.56
N THR A 226 -9.87 -23.61 -43.38
CA THR A 226 -9.61 -24.88 -44.07
C THR A 226 -9.76 -24.70 -45.58
N ASP A 227 -8.67 -24.88 -46.32
CA ASP A 227 -8.65 -24.76 -47.78
C ASP A 227 -9.05 -26.09 -48.44
N LEU A 228 -10.09 -26.07 -49.26
CA LEU A 228 -10.70 -27.24 -49.90
C LEU A 228 -10.56 -27.15 -51.44
N GLY A 229 -9.39 -26.70 -51.92
CA GLY A 229 -9.14 -26.44 -53.34
C GLY A 229 -9.72 -25.10 -53.77
N ASP A 230 -10.94 -25.10 -54.30
CA ASP A 230 -11.61 -23.89 -54.84
C ASP A 230 -12.41 -23.10 -53.79
N ARG A 231 -12.44 -23.57 -52.54
CA ARG A 231 -13.20 -22.96 -51.44
C ARG A 231 -12.38 -22.93 -50.16
N THR A 232 -12.49 -21.85 -49.40
CA THR A 232 -12.00 -21.76 -48.02
C THR A 232 -13.19 -21.82 -47.07
N ASP A 233 -13.15 -22.72 -46.09
CA ASP A 233 -14.08 -22.76 -44.97
C ASP A 233 -13.48 -22.03 -43.76
N VAL A 234 -14.30 -21.29 -43.01
CA VAL A 234 -13.84 -20.46 -41.88
C VAL A 234 -14.73 -20.71 -40.67
N ASP A 235 -14.17 -21.35 -39.66
CA ASP A 235 -14.79 -21.54 -38.35
C ASP A 235 -14.24 -20.52 -37.35
N VAL A 236 -15.13 -19.90 -36.57
CA VAL A 236 -14.78 -18.88 -35.57
C VAL A 236 -15.36 -19.30 -34.24
N THR A 237 -14.49 -19.42 -33.23
CA THR A 237 -14.88 -19.68 -31.84
C THR A 237 -14.24 -18.67 -30.91
N TYR A 238 -14.91 -18.38 -29.79
CA TYR A 238 -14.39 -17.52 -28.74
C TYR A 238 -13.99 -18.36 -27.53
N ARG A 239 -12.91 -17.97 -26.86
CA ARG A 239 -12.44 -18.59 -25.63
C ARG A 239 -12.27 -17.50 -24.59
N THR A 240 -12.94 -17.68 -23.46
CA THR A 240 -12.85 -16.79 -22.30
C THR A 240 -12.13 -17.52 -21.18
N GLU A 241 -11.30 -16.79 -20.46
CA GLU A 241 -10.70 -17.21 -19.20
C GLU A 241 -10.90 -16.09 -18.18
N THR A 242 -11.25 -16.49 -16.96
CA THR A 242 -11.38 -15.61 -15.80
C THR A 242 -10.40 -16.07 -14.72
N ARG A 243 -9.76 -15.14 -14.03
CA ARG A 243 -8.83 -15.42 -12.93
C ARG A 243 -9.07 -14.46 -11.77
N ASN A 244 -9.13 -14.99 -10.56
CA ASN A 244 -9.13 -14.20 -9.34
C ASN A 244 -7.71 -14.16 -8.77
N VAL A 245 -7.27 -12.97 -8.39
CA VAL A 245 -5.97 -12.71 -7.76
C VAL A 245 -6.18 -11.85 -6.52
N SER A 246 -5.31 -12.01 -5.51
CA SER A 246 -5.49 -11.28 -4.25
C SER A 246 -4.21 -11.08 -3.47
N ASP A 247 -4.18 -10.04 -2.64
CA ASP A 247 -3.16 -9.79 -1.63
C ASP A 247 -3.80 -9.42 -0.29
N SER A 248 -3.13 -9.72 0.82
CA SER A 248 -3.67 -9.58 2.17
C SER A 248 -2.69 -8.94 3.14
N ILE A 249 -3.22 -8.11 4.04
CA ILE A 249 -2.45 -7.45 5.09
C ILE A 249 -3.15 -7.54 6.44
N ALA A 250 -2.39 -7.94 7.46
CA ALA A 250 -2.84 -7.92 8.86
C ALA A 250 -2.79 -6.50 9.43
N VAL A 251 -3.88 -6.06 10.04
CA VAL A 251 -4.06 -4.71 10.60
C VAL A 251 -4.70 -4.75 11.98
N GLU A 252 -4.50 -3.67 12.74
CA GLU A 252 -5.20 -3.40 14.00
C GLU A 252 -6.10 -2.17 13.80
N ILE A 253 -7.42 -2.34 13.89
CA ILE A 253 -8.33 -1.20 13.77
C ILE A 253 -8.21 -0.35 15.04
N TYR A 254 -7.70 0.86 14.86
CA TYR A 254 -7.43 1.83 15.92
C TYR A 254 -8.60 2.80 16.05
N ASP A 255 -9.64 2.38 16.76
CA ASP A 255 -10.63 3.30 17.35
C ASP A 255 -10.27 3.53 18.82
N LEU A 256 -10.00 4.78 19.19
CA LEU A 256 -9.50 5.08 20.53
C LEU A 256 -10.64 5.37 21.49
N SER A 257 -11.06 4.35 22.25
CA SER A 257 -11.98 4.52 23.38
C SER A 257 -11.21 4.71 24.68
N ALA A 258 -11.50 5.77 25.43
CA ALA A 258 -10.90 6.05 26.73
C ALA A 258 -11.95 5.88 27.84
N TYR A 259 -11.58 5.23 28.94
CA TYR A 259 -12.48 4.99 30.07
C TYR A 259 -12.10 5.89 31.24
N PRO A 260 -12.81 7.02 31.46
CA PRO A 260 -12.56 7.90 32.59
C PRO A 260 -13.26 7.41 33.85
N TYR A 261 -12.55 7.47 34.97
CA TYR A 261 -13.09 7.33 36.31
C TYR A 261 -12.95 8.66 37.03
N TYR A 262 -14.05 9.10 37.65
CA TYR A 262 -14.09 10.34 38.40
C TYR A 262 -14.11 10.04 39.90
N ALA A 263 -13.39 10.85 40.66
CA ALA A 263 -13.36 10.79 42.12
C ALA A 263 -13.50 12.19 42.71
N GLU A 264 -14.08 12.30 43.89
CA GLU A 264 -14.11 13.55 44.67
C GLU A 264 -13.29 13.33 45.95
N TYR A 265 -12.31 14.19 46.18
CA TYR A 265 -11.45 14.15 47.35
C TYR A 265 -12.13 14.83 48.55
N PRO A 266 -11.77 14.48 49.80
CA PRO A 266 -12.41 15.06 51.00
C PRO A 266 -12.33 16.58 51.14
N ASN A 267 -11.43 17.24 50.41
CA ASN A 267 -11.29 18.68 50.35
C ASN A 267 -12.18 19.35 49.28
N GLY A 268 -12.98 18.58 48.54
CA GLY A 268 -13.85 19.04 47.46
C GLY A 268 -13.18 19.07 46.07
N ASP A 269 -11.94 18.60 45.94
CA ASP A 269 -11.27 18.53 44.63
C ASP A 269 -11.77 17.34 43.81
N ALA A 270 -11.84 17.48 42.49
CA ALA A 270 -12.15 16.39 41.57
C ALA A 270 -10.87 15.72 41.05
N GLY A 271 -10.82 14.39 41.06
CA GLY A 271 -9.82 13.56 40.41
C GLY A 271 -10.40 12.87 39.17
N VAL A 272 -9.57 12.70 38.15
CA VAL A 272 -9.88 11.85 36.98
C VAL A 272 -8.76 10.84 36.77
N ALA A 273 -9.11 9.58 36.56
CA ALA A 273 -8.21 8.52 36.12
C ALA A 273 -8.67 8.00 34.77
N ILE A 274 -7.81 8.06 33.75
CA ILE A 274 -8.11 7.59 32.41
C ILE A 274 -7.28 6.35 32.15
N PHE A 275 -7.93 5.25 31.80
CA PHE A 275 -7.25 4.03 31.39
C PHE A 275 -7.29 3.90 29.86
N GLN A 276 -6.09 3.76 29.27
CA GLN A 276 -5.89 3.53 27.85
C GLN A 276 -4.70 2.58 27.67
N SER A 277 -4.94 1.41 27.08
CA SER A 277 -3.93 0.38 26.82
C SER A 277 -3.24 0.53 25.46
N ARG A 278 -3.86 1.24 24.51
CA ARG A 278 -3.32 1.45 23.16
C ARG A 278 -2.39 2.66 23.06
N PRO A 279 -1.46 2.72 22.08
CA PRO A 279 -0.53 3.84 21.93
C PRO A 279 -1.16 5.23 21.75
N TRP A 280 -1.09 6.10 22.76
CA TRP A 280 -1.67 7.46 22.71
C TRP A 280 -0.64 8.56 23.00
N GLN A 281 -0.75 9.69 22.30
CA GLN A 281 0.20 10.81 22.45
C GLN A 281 -0.08 11.71 23.64
N GLY A 282 -1.35 11.93 23.96
CA GLY A 282 -1.76 12.88 24.98
C GLY A 282 -3.27 13.00 25.10
N TYR A 283 -3.72 13.61 26.19
CA TYR A 283 -5.11 13.96 26.44
C TYR A 283 -5.20 15.41 26.88
N THR A 284 -6.19 16.13 26.35
CA THR A 284 -6.48 17.51 26.73
C THR A 284 -7.68 17.50 27.66
N LEU A 285 -7.49 17.99 28.89
CA LEU A 285 -8.50 17.96 29.96
C LEU A 285 -9.46 19.14 29.90
N THR A 286 -9.03 20.28 29.37
CA THR A 286 -9.80 21.52 29.29
C THR A 286 -9.97 21.96 27.84
N GLU A 287 -11.13 22.54 27.49
CA GLU A 287 -11.40 23.00 26.12
C GLU A 287 -10.38 24.03 25.62
N ASP A 288 -9.83 24.85 26.52
CA ASP A 288 -8.79 25.85 26.24
C ASP A 288 -7.38 25.24 26.03
N GLY A 289 -7.19 23.95 26.33
CA GLY A 289 -5.92 23.25 26.16
C GLY A 289 -4.86 23.54 27.22
N GLU A 290 -5.19 24.29 28.28
CA GLU A 290 -4.23 24.64 29.35
C GLU A 290 -3.84 23.42 30.19
N ALA A 291 -4.80 22.56 30.50
CA ALA A 291 -4.57 21.31 31.22
C ALA A 291 -4.44 20.15 30.24
N ARG A 292 -3.25 19.55 30.18
CA ARG A 292 -2.95 18.42 29.28
C ARG A 292 -2.05 17.39 29.93
N VAL A 293 -2.34 16.13 29.66
CA VAL A 293 -1.48 14.99 29.99
C VAL A 293 -0.79 14.54 28.71
N ARG A 294 0.52 14.29 28.78
CA ARG A 294 1.28 13.75 27.65
C ARG A 294 1.54 12.27 27.89
N GLY A 295 1.20 11.46 26.91
CA GLY A 295 1.67 10.09 26.81
C GLY A 295 3.15 10.04 26.42
N ILE A 296 3.71 8.83 26.49
CA ILE A 296 5.10 8.54 26.15
C ILE A 296 5.30 8.35 24.64
N TRP A 297 4.22 8.19 23.87
CA TRP A 297 4.27 7.92 22.44
C TRP A 297 4.59 9.19 21.63
N ARG A 298 5.33 8.98 20.55
CA ARG A 298 5.74 9.99 19.57
C ARG A 298 5.54 9.40 18.18
N PHE A 299 5.17 10.26 17.24
CA PHE A 299 5.07 9.89 15.83
C PHE A 299 6.32 10.32 15.10
N TYR A 300 6.69 9.52 14.12
CA TYR A 300 7.85 9.66 13.26
C TYR A 300 7.42 9.31 11.83
N THR A 301 8.31 9.51 10.87
CA THR A 301 8.11 9.30 9.42
C THR A 301 9.12 8.32 8.86
#